data_AF-A0AAD4BFD0-F1
#
_entry.id   AF-A0AAD4BFD0-F1
#
_cell.length_a   1.000
_cell.length_b   1.000
_cell.length_c   1.000
_cell.angle_alpha   90.00
_cell.angle_beta   90.00
_cell.angle_gamma   90.00
#
_symmetry.space_group_name_H-M   'P 1'
#
loop_
_entity.id
_entity.type
_entity.pdbx_description
1 polymer ?
#
loop_
_entity_poly.entity_id
_entity_poly.type
_entity_poly.pdbx_seq_one_letter_code
_entity_poly.pdbx_strand_id
1 'polypeptide(L)'
;LARNSLKKLIEFWPHRLYLIVDEKSMLSRKFFARLSAALSKAKNLADFHQFPPVKGGPLYWLMDPSKDGAEELLGRSLYEQFQVAVRLTQQVHVVDTEWHDLLQHTRHGSCRIRHINMLRSLIITNPNCPATDFTSPPRNNAVHSTPRHSVRRQWNTAMGFERCRQNGRQMFTVPALDTIGGQGLTLRERFAVATKTSNRAEKAEEHGGLPDAVLLSIGMKVVITFNVETDLDVAIGARGEVVKVVLHEDEPFFSPPKSVVELQRPPAYVIVKMMSTK
;
A
#
# COMPACT_ATOMS: atom_id res chain seq x y z
N LEU A 1 -10.67 6.09 -20.77
CA LEU A 1 -9.66 7.09 -20.34
C LEU A 1 -10.29 8.47 -20.54
N ALA A 2 -10.31 9.32 -19.52
CA ALA A 2 -10.79 10.69 -19.67
C ALA A 2 -9.86 11.46 -20.63
N ARG A 3 -10.39 12.41 -21.41
CA ARG A 3 -9.63 13.18 -22.43
C ARG A 3 -8.37 13.83 -21.83
N ASN A 4 -8.47 14.37 -20.62
CA ASN A 4 -7.34 15.00 -19.90
C ASN A 4 -6.21 14.02 -19.56
N SER A 5 -6.53 12.75 -19.22
CA SER A 5 -5.53 11.73 -18.91
C SER A 5 -4.70 11.34 -20.13
N LEU A 6 -5.34 11.31 -21.32
CA LEU A 6 -4.64 11.01 -22.57
C LEU A 6 -3.71 12.15 -22.99
N LYS A 7 -4.11 13.42 -22.82
CA LYS A 7 -3.27 14.59 -23.10
C LYS A 7 -1.98 14.57 -22.28
N LYS A 8 -2.07 14.34 -20.96
CA LYS A 8 -0.90 14.21 -20.08
C LYS A 8 0.04 13.07 -20.50
N LEU A 9 -0.50 11.95 -20.99
CA LEU A 9 0.33 10.84 -21.50
C LEU A 9 1.06 11.25 -22.80
N ILE A 10 0.38 11.89 -23.74
CA ILE A 10 0.97 12.39 -25.00
C ILE A 10 2.06 13.44 -24.73
N GLU A 11 1.93 14.24 -23.66
CA GLU A 11 2.96 15.21 -23.25
C GLU A 11 4.16 14.53 -22.55
N PHE A 12 3.93 13.49 -21.75
CA PHE A 12 4.98 12.85 -20.93
C PHE A 12 5.87 11.83 -21.67
N TRP A 13 5.29 11.06 -22.59
CA TRP A 13 5.97 9.91 -23.22
C TRP A 13 6.88 10.16 -24.45
N PRO A 14 6.82 11.27 -25.22
CA PRO A 14 7.58 11.41 -26.47
C PRO A 14 9.09 11.20 -26.35
N HIS A 15 9.68 11.67 -25.24
CA HIS A 15 11.13 11.63 -25.02
C HIS A 15 11.60 10.48 -24.12
N ARG A 16 10.70 9.59 -23.69
CA ARG A 16 11.02 8.47 -22.79
C ARG A 16 11.40 7.23 -23.58
N LEU A 17 12.68 6.86 -23.59
CA LEU A 17 13.17 5.69 -24.31
C LEU A 17 12.79 4.37 -23.63
N TYR A 18 12.87 4.31 -22.30
CA TYR A 18 12.66 3.10 -21.51
C TYR A 18 11.46 3.23 -20.57
N LEU A 19 10.83 2.09 -20.26
CA LEU A 19 9.88 1.92 -19.17
C LEU A 19 10.36 0.75 -18.31
N ILE A 20 10.70 1.05 -17.06
CA ILE A 20 11.06 0.06 -16.05
C ILE A 20 9.81 -0.22 -15.21
N VAL A 21 9.45 -1.49 -15.05
CA VAL A 21 8.34 -1.90 -14.20
C VAL A 21 8.83 -2.92 -13.19
N ASP A 22 8.94 -2.49 -11.94
CA ASP A 22 9.24 -3.36 -10.81
C ASP A 22 8.00 -4.17 -10.39
N GLU A 23 8.23 -5.25 -9.64
CA GLU A 23 7.20 -6.17 -9.12
C GLU A 23 6.17 -6.62 -10.18
N LYS A 24 6.65 -6.93 -11.39
CA LYS A 24 5.83 -7.40 -12.53
C LYS A 24 4.97 -8.63 -12.24
N SER A 25 5.23 -9.32 -11.13
CA SER A 25 4.41 -10.42 -10.58
C SER A 25 2.97 -9.97 -10.24
N MET A 26 2.80 -8.70 -9.85
CA MET A 26 1.52 -8.10 -9.48
C MET A 26 0.74 -7.52 -10.67
N LEU A 27 1.32 -7.50 -11.89
CA LEU A 27 0.63 -7.05 -13.08
C LEU A 27 -0.27 -8.15 -13.64
N SER A 28 -1.53 -7.79 -13.93
CA SER A 28 -2.44 -8.63 -14.70
C SER A 28 -2.16 -8.51 -16.19
N ARG A 29 -2.43 -9.58 -16.95
CA ARG A 29 -2.41 -9.58 -18.43
C ARG A 29 -3.21 -8.40 -19.00
N LYS A 30 -4.41 -8.21 -18.46
CA LYS A 30 -5.34 -7.14 -18.84
C LYS A 30 -4.75 -5.74 -18.65
N PHE A 31 -4.06 -5.47 -17.54
CA PHE A 31 -3.38 -4.19 -17.33
C PHE A 31 -2.25 -3.95 -18.34
N PHE A 32 -1.44 -4.98 -18.61
CA PHE A 32 -0.29 -4.86 -19.53
C PHE A 32 -0.71 -4.55 -20.97
N ALA A 33 -1.80 -5.18 -21.46
CA ALA A 33 -2.38 -4.85 -22.77
C ALA A 33 -2.79 -3.37 -22.87
N ARG A 34 -3.42 -2.84 -21.81
CA ARG A 34 -3.86 -1.43 -21.75
C ARG A 34 -2.70 -0.45 -21.68
N LEU A 35 -1.67 -0.80 -20.93
CA LEU A 35 -0.42 -0.04 -20.85
C LEU A 35 0.21 0.07 -22.24
N SER A 36 0.35 -1.05 -22.96
CA SER A 36 0.84 -1.06 -24.34
C SER A 36 -0.01 -0.18 -25.26
N ALA A 37 -1.35 -0.35 -25.25
CA ALA A 37 -2.26 0.45 -26.08
C ALA A 37 -2.26 1.95 -25.74
N ALA A 38 -1.99 2.32 -24.48
CA ALA A 38 -1.82 3.72 -24.07
C ALA A 38 -0.47 4.29 -24.53
N LEU A 39 0.61 3.50 -24.45
CA LEU A 39 1.94 3.89 -24.90
C LEU A 39 2.02 4.07 -26.43
N SER A 40 1.40 3.18 -27.22
CA SER A 40 1.35 3.34 -28.68
C SER A 40 0.71 4.67 -29.06
N LYS A 41 -0.45 4.98 -28.47
CA LYS A 41 -1.16 6.26 -28.66
C LYS A 41 -0.35 7.47 -28.20
N ALA A 42 0.38 7.36 -27.09
CA ALA A 42 1.19 8.46 -26.56
C ALA A 42 2.46 8.74 -27.37
N LYS A 43 2.98 7.74 -28.10
CA LYS A 43 4.18 7.86 -28.95
C LYS A 43 3.87 8.04 -30.45
N ASN A 44 2.61 8.25 -30.83
CA ASN A 44 2.16 8.23 -32.24
C ASN A 44 2.58 6.96 -33.01
N LEU A 45 2.75 5.83 -32.31
CA LEU A 45 2.93 4.53 -32.92
C LEU A 45 1.55 4.02 -33.35
N ALA A 46 1.43 3.59 -34.60
CA ALA A 46 0.15 3.32 -35.25
C ALA A 46 -0.71 2.20 -34.60
N ASP A 47 -1.97 2.14 -35.03
CA ASP A 47 -3.13 1.60 -34.29
C ASP A 47 -3.10 0.09 -33.99
N PHE A 48 -3.65 -0.27 -32.82
CA PHE A 48 -4.18 -1.58 -32.47
C PHE A 48 -5.41 -1.39 -31.54
N HIS A 49 -6.60 -1.46 -32.14
CA HIS A 49 -7.91 -0.99 -31.64
C HIS A 49 -8.38 -1.42 -30.22
N GLN A 50 -8.55 -0.42 -29.34
CA GLN A 50 -9.64 -0.15 -28.33
C GLN A 50 -10.08 -1.22 -27.26
N PHE A 51 -10.84 -0.84 -26.20
CA PHE A 51 -10.97 -1.53 -24.86
C PHE A 51 -12.42 -2.09 -24.56
N PRO A 52 -12.87 -2.71 -23.40
CA PRO A 52 -12.74 -2.26 -21.98
C PRO A 52 -12.82 -3.37 -20.80
N PRO A 53 -13.41 -3.17 -19.59
CA PRO A 53 -12.81 -3.32 -18.22
C PRO A 53 -13.10 -4.66 -17.45
N VAL A 54 -12.82 -4.81 -16.15
CA VAL A 54 -11.52 -5.25 -15.56
C VAL A 54 -11.65 -6.54 -14.71
N LYS A 55 -10.83 -7.57 -15.02
CA LYS A 55 -10.36 -8.72 -14.20
C LYS A 55 -9.32 -9.49 -15.03
N GLY A 56 -8.48 -10.33 -14.43
CA GLY A 56 -7.64 -11.23 -15.23
C GLY A 56 -6.49 -11.92 -14.50
N GLY A 57 -5.95 -12.96 -15.13
CA GLY A 57 -4.84 -13.76 -14.64
C GLY A 57 -3.49 -13.02 -14.61
N PRO A 58 -2.52 -13.49 -13.80
CA PRO A 58 -1.15 -12.96 -13.78
C PRO A 58 -0.44 -13.14 -15.14
N LEU A 59 0.47 -12.23 -15.49
CA LEU A 59 1.22 -12.30 -16.76
C LEU A 59 1.92 -13.64 -17.03
N TYR A 60 2.43 -14.27 -15.97
CA TYR A 60 3.22 -15.50 -16.05
C TYR A 60 2.37 -16.79 -16.08
N TRP A 61 1.06 -16.71 -15.87
CA TRP A 61 0.18 -17.89 -15.88
C TRP A 61 -0.09 -18.39 -17.31
N LEU A 62 -0.45 -19.68 -17.44
CA LEU A 62 -0.81 -20.28 -18.72
C LEU A 62 -2.14 -19.70 -19.24
N MET A 63 -2.29 -19.67 -20.56
CA MET A 63 -3.55 -19.27 -21.19
C MET A 63 -4.57 -20.40 -21.16
N ASP A 64 -5.83 -20.03 -20.98
CA ASP A 64 -6.99 -20.86 -21.26
C ASP A 64 -7.88 -20.10 -22.27
N PRO A 65 -7.70 -20.34 -23.59
CA PRO A 65 -8.45 -19.64 -24.63
C PRO A 65 -9.97 -19.85 -24.56
N SER A 66 -10.47 -20.81 -23.77
CA SER A 66 -11.91 -21.00 -23.52
C SER A 66 -12.48 -20.10 -22.43
N LYS A 67 -11.62 -19.46 -21.61
CA LYS A 67 -12.01 -18.62 -20.47
C LYS A 67 -11.42 -17.21 -20.49
N ASP A 68 -10.27 -17.03 -21.12
CA ASP A 68 -9.53 -15.77 -21.16
C ASP A 68 -10.13 -14.78 -22.16
N GLY A 69 -10.32 -13.53 -21.74
CA GLY A 69 -10.80 -12.47 -22.64
C GLY A 69 -9.72 -12.01 -23.63
N ALA A 70 -10.13 -11.38 -24.75
CA ALA A 70 -9.21 -10.89 -25.78
C ALA A 70 -8.10 -9.95 -25.23
N GLU A 71 -8.41 -9.06 -24.28
CA GLU A 71 -7.38 -8.21 -23.61
C GLU A 71 -6.35 -9.04 -22.80
N GLU A 72 -6.72 -10.22 -22.29
CA GLU A 72 -5.81 -11.09 -21.55
C GLU A 72 -4.91 -11.91 -22.47
N LEU A 73 -5.47 -12.42 -23.57
CA LEU A 73 -4.72 -13.09 -24.63
C LEU A 73 -3.70 -12.14 -25.26
N LEU A 74 -4.10 -10.90 -25.59
CA LEU A 74 -3.20 -9.84 -26.06
C LEU A 74 -2.13 -9.51 -25.01
N GLY A 75 -2.52 -9.33 -23.75
CA GLY A 75 -1.60 -9.04 -22.65
C GLY A 75 -0.56 -10.14 -22.42
N ARG A 76 -0.92 -11.40 -22.63
CA ARG A 76 0.02 -12.53 -22.60
C ARG A 76 0.92 -12.55 -23.84
N SER A 77 0.36 -12.39 -25.03
CA SER A 77 1.12 -12.37 -26.29
C SER A 77 2.20 -11.28 -26.26
N LEU A 78 1.88 -10.07 -25.78
CA LEU A 78 2.84 -8.98 -25.59
C LEU A 78 3.94 -9.35 -24.57
N TYR A 79 3.61 -10.10 -23.51
CA TYR A 79 4.59 -10.55 -22.53
C TYR A 79 5.50 -11.67 -23.07
N GLU A 80 5.02 -12.48 -24.01
CA GLU A 80 5.83 -13.53 -24.67
C GLU A 80 6.79 -12.97 -25.73
N GLN A 81 6.65 -11.70 -26.15
CA GLN A 81 7.59 -11.02 -27.05
C GLN A 81 8.93 -10.65 -26.37
N PHE A 82 9.05 -10.75 -25.03
CA PHE A 82 10.31 -10.52 -24.33
C PHE A 82 11.30 -11.67 -24.57
N GLN A 83 12.25 -11.46 -25.48
CA GLN A 83 13.25 -12.45 -25.88
C GLN A 83 14.35 -12.71 -24.84
N VAL A 84 14.62 -11.73 -23.96
CA VAL A 84 15.75 -11.77 -23.00
C VAL A 84 15.23 -11.91 -21.58
N ALA A 85 15.58 -13.03 -20.93
CA ALA A 85 15.31 -13.26 -19.52
C ALA A 85 16.62 -13.36 -18.73
N VAL A 86 16.95 -12.31 -17.96
CA VAL A 86 18.09 -12.33 -17.04
C VAL A 86 17.64 -12.86 -15.68
N ARG A 87 18.26 -13.95 -15.20
CA ARG A 87 18.02 -14.49 -13.87
C ARG A 87 19.19 -14.15 -12.94
N LEU A 88 18.98 -13.22 -12.03
CA LEU A 88 19.89 -13.00 -10.91
C LEU A 88 19.86 -14.22 -9.98
N THR A 89 21.04 -14.77 -9.66
CA THR A 89 21.20 -15.98 -8.83
C THR A 89 21.73 -15.67 -7.42
N GLN A 90 22.42 -14.55 -7.25
CA GLN A 90 22.98 -14.13 -5.97
C GLN A 90 21.94 -13.33 -5.16
N GLN A 91 21.64 -13.79 -3.95
CA GLN A 91 20.93 -12.99 -2.93
C GLN A 91 21.96 -12.21 -2.11
N VAL A 92 21.70 -10.94 -1.87
CA VAL A 92 22.60 -10.04 -1.09
C VAL A 92 22.01 -9.61 0.26
N HIS A 93 20.70 -9.77 0.48
CA HIS A 93 20.05 -9.32 1.71
C HIS A 93 20.26 -10.24 2.92
N VAL A 94 20.54 -11.53 2.69
CA VAL A 94 20.68 -12.54 3.74
C VAL A 94 21.99 -13.27 3.50
N VAL A 95 22.97 -12.97 4.36
CA VAL A 95 24.33 -13.55 4.32
C VAL A 95 24.46 -14.84 5.12
N ASP A 96 23.51 -15.10 6.03
CA ASP A 96 23.49 -16.32 6.82
C ASP A 96 23.07 -17.52 5.97
N THR A 97 23.88 -18.58 6.00
CA THR A 97 23.72 -19.76 5.14
C THR A 97 22.56 -20.66 5.55
N GLU A 98 22.19 -20.73 6.83
CA GLU A 98 21.06 -21.54 7.30
C GLU A 98 19.74 -20.87 6.91
N TRP A 99 19.68 -19.54 7.10
CA TRP A 99 18.57 -18.73 6.61
C TRP A 99 18.45 -18.75 5.08
N HIS A 100 19.56 -18.78 4.35
CA HIS A 100 19.55 -18.92 2.89
C HIS A 100 18.95 -20.26 2.44
N ASP A 101 19.38 -21.38 3.04
CA ASP A 101 18.84 -22.74 2.78
C ASP A 101 17.33 -22.80 3.07
N LEU A 102 16.90 -22.27 4.23
CA LEU A 102 15.49 -22.14 4.61
C LEU A 102 14.69 -21.34 3.56
N LEU A 103 15.17 -20.17 3.15
CA LEU A 103 14.47 -19.30 2.18
C LEU A 103 14.40 -19.91 0.79
N GLN A 104 15.48 -20.56 0.33
CA GLN A 104 15.51 -21.29 -0.94
C GLN A 104 14.51 -22.45 -0.94
N HIS A 105 14.46 -23.24 0.12
CA HIS A 105 13.50 -24.33 0.25
C HIS A 105 12.05 -23.83 0.39
N THR A 106 11.82 -22.73 1.11
CA THR A 106 10.50 -22.10 1.25
C THR A 106 9.97 -21.63 -0.11
N ARG A 107 10.83 -20.99 -0.93
CA ARG A 107 10.47 -20.50 -2.27
C ARG A 107 10.00 -21.60 -3.23
N HIS A 108 10.50 -22.83 -3.07
CA HIS A 108 10.18 -23.98 -3.93
C HIS A 108 9.21 -24.97 -3.27
N GLY A 109 8.64 -24.65 -2.10
CA GLY A 109 7.72 -25.53 -1.38
C GLY A 109 8.35 -26.84 -0.88
N SER A 110 9.68 -26.90 -0.76
CA SER A 110 10.44 -28.14 -0.48
C SER A 110 11.04 -28.16 0.93
N CYS A 111 10.38 -27.53 1.90
CA CYS A 111 10.84 -27.44 3.28
C CYS A 111 10.98 -28.80 3.96
N ARG A 112 12.12 -28.99 4.64
CA ARG A 112 12.46 -30.19 5.43
C ARG A 112 12.09 -29.97 6.90
N ILE A 113 12.03 -31.04 7.69
CA ILE A 113 11.69 -30.96 9.13
C ILE A 113 12.60 -29.98 9.90
N ARG A 114 13.90 -29.91 9.56
CA ARG A 114 14.85 -28.94 10.16
C ARG A 114 14.43 -27.48 9.91
N HIS A 115 13.92 -27.15 8.72
CA HIS A 115 13.44 -25.81 8.36
C HIS A 115 12.19 -25.43 9.17
N ILE A 116 11.28 -26.40 9.35
CA ILE A 116 10.07 -26.21 10.17
C ILE A 116 10.44 -26.04 11.65
N ASN A 117 11.44 -26.78 12.15
CA ASN A 117 11.93 -26.64 13.52
C ASN A 117 12.63 -25.29 13.74
N MET A 118 13.45 -24.83 12.79
CA MET A 118 14.06 -23.49 12.78
C MET A 118 12.98 -22.40 12.86
N LEU A 119 11.95 -22.44 12.00
CA LEU A 119 10.82 -21.50 12.06
C LEU A 119 10.04 -21.59 13.37
N ARG A 120 9.83 -22.80 13.91
CA ARG A 120 9.13 -23.00 15.19
C ARG A 120 9.91 -22.50 16.39
N SER A 121 11.23 -22.52 16.36
CA SER A 121 12.06 -21.97 17.45
C SER A 121 11.83 -20.47 17.65
N LEU A 122 11.50 -19.74 16.58
CA LEU A 122 11.26 -18.30 16.59
C LEU A 122 9.87 -17.88 17.11
N ILE A 123 9.01 -18.84 17.45
CA ILE A 123 7.72 -18.56 18.08
C ILE A 123 8.02 -18.07 19.51
N ILE A 124 7.55 -16.88 19.87
CA ILE A 124 7.86 -16.20 21.15
C ILE A 124 7.48 -17.05 22.38
N THR A 125 6.47 -17.92 22.26
CA THR A 125 6.03 -18.84 23.33
C THR A 125 6.76 -20.18 23.35
N ASN A 126 7.73 -20.42 22.45
CA ASN A 126 8.55 -21.63 22.44
C ASN A 126 9.66 -21.52 23.50
N PRO A 127 9.83 -22.51 24.40
CA PRO A 127 10.94 -22.52 25.37
C PRO A 127 12.35 -22.42 24.74
N ASN A 128 12.49 -22.85 23.48
CA ASN A 128 13.75 -22.77 22.73
C ASN A 128 13.90 -21.47 21.94
N CYS A 129 13.03 -20.47 22.14
CA CYS A 129 13.12 -19.19 21.47
C CYS A 129 14.32 -18.38 22.03
N PRO A 130 15.23 -17.88 21.17
CA PRO A 130 16.32 -17.02 21.62
C PRO A 130 15.79 -15.81 22.39
N ALA A 131 16.47 -15.44 23.48
CA ALA A 131 16.07 -14.32 24.34
C ALA A 131 15.77 -13.06 23.50
N THR A 132 14.51 -12.63 23.56
CA THR A 132 13.97 -11.61 22.67
C THR A 132 13.57 -10.38 23.47
N ASP A 133 14.51 -9.45 23.62
CA ASP A 133 14.24 -8.13 24.16
C ASP A 133 13.48 -7.26 23.15
N PHE A 134 12.26 -6.86 23.49
CA PHE A 134 11.41 -5.97 22.69
C PHE A 134 11.56 -4.48 23.07
N THR A 135 12.35 -4.17 24.10
CA THR A 135 12.52 -2.80 24.62
C THR A 135 13.65 -2.05 23.93
N SER A 136 14.69 -2.76 23.46
CA SER A 136 15.84 -2.19 22.74
C SER A 136 15.73 -2.27 21.20
N PRO A 137 16.49 -1.44 20.46
CA PRO A 137 16.61 -1.56 19.01
C PRO A 137 17.36 -2.85 18.60
N PRO A 138 17.07 -3.42 17.41
CA PRO A 138 16.09 -2.96 16.42
C PRO A 138 14.65 -3.38 16.74
N ARG A 139 14.43 -4.28 17.71
CA ARG A 139 13.15 -4.94 17.97
C ARG A 139 12.04 -3.98 18.42
N ASN A 140 12.38 -2.96 19.22
CA ASN A 140 11.44 -1.92 19.64
C ASN A 140 10.88 -1.05 18.49
N ASN A 141 11.51 -1.11 17.31
CA ASN A 141 11.11 -0.42 16.08
C ASN A 141 10.80 -1.40 14.94
N ALA A 142 10.59 -2.68 15.23
CA ALA A 142 10.29 -3.70 14.23
C ALA A 142 8.96 -3.43 13.50
N VAL A 143 8.92 -3.77 12.20
CA VAL A 143 7.72 -3.71 11.39
C VAL A 143 6.96 -5.03 11.51
N HIS A 144 5.71 -4.95 11.98
CA HIS A 144 4.84 -6.12 12.09
C HIS A 144 4.06 -6.37 10.79
N SER A 145 4.16 -7.60 10.29
CA SER A 145 3.43 -8.08 9.11
C SER A 145 2.35 -9.07 9.51
N THR A 146 1.10 -8.82 9.08
CA THR A 146 -0.05 -9.68 9.40
C THR A 146 -0.83 -10.03 8.14
N PRO A 147 -1.31 -11.28 7.96
CA PRO A 147 -2.06 -11.68 6.77
C PRO A 147 -3.47 -11.07 6.68
N ARG A 148 -4.01 -10.52 7.79
CA ARG A 148 -5.34 -9.92 7.85
C ARG A 148 -5.27 -8.43 8.20
N HIS A 149 -5.94 -7.61 7.39
CA HIS A 149 -6.02 -6.16 7.58
C HIS A 149 -6.70 -5.74 8.89
N SER A 150 -7.66 -6.53 9.40
CA SER A 150 -8.31 -6.28 10.70
C SER A 150 -7.33 -6.39 11.87
N VAL A 151 -6.49 -7.42 11.88
CA VAL A 151 -5.44 -7.62 12.90
C VAL A 151 -4.44 -6.46 12.84
N ARG A 152 -4.02 -6.07 11.63
CA ARG A 152 -3.15 -4.90 11.41
C ARG A 152 -3.75 -3.62 12.01
N ARG A 153 -5.05 -3.36 11.80
CA ARG A 153 -5.74 -2.19 12.38
C ARG A 153 -5.71 -2.25 13.92
N GLN A 154 -6.11 -3.36 14.51
CA GLN A 154 -6.13 -3.55 15.97
C GLN A 154 -4.73 -3.37 16.59
N TRP A 155 -3.69 -3.95 15.99
CA TRP A 155 -2.31 -3.80 16.44
C TRP A 155 -1.82 -2.35 16.31
N ASN A 156 -2.07 -1.68 15.19
CA ASN A 156 -1.68 -0.28 15.02
C ASN A 156 -2.38 0.65 16.03
N THR A 157 -3.67 0.40 16.31
CA THR A 157 -4.44 1.12 17.33
C THR A 157 -3.85 0.91 18.73
N ALA A 158 -3.64 -0.35 19.14
CA ALA A 158 -3.09 -0.67 20.46
C ALA A 158 -1.67 -0.10 20.65
N MET A 159 -0.80 -0.26 19.65
CA MET A 159 0.56 0.30 19.66
C MET A 159 0.55 1.84 19.65
N GLY A 160 -0.41 2.47 18.98
CA GLY A 160 -0.60 3.91 19.01
C GLY A 160 -0.87 4.42 20.43
N PHE A 161 -1.87 3.85 21.11
CA PHE A 161 -2.19 4.20 22.49
C PHE A 161 -1.01 3.94 23.44
N GLU A 162 -0.34 2.80 23.32
CA GLU A 162 0.79 2.45 24.18
C GLU A 162 1.96 3.42 24.00
N ARG A 163 2.31 3.78 22.76
CA ARG A 163 3.37 4.76 22.48
C ARG A 163 3.02 6.17 22.97
N CYS A 164 1.76 6.58 22.85
CA CYS A 164 1.31 7.87 23.40
C CYS A 164 1.46 7.91 24.92
N ARG A 165 1.03 6.83 25.61
CA ARG A 165 1.18 6.66 27.06
C ARG A 165 2.64 6.69 27.51
N GLN A 166 3.52 5.93 26.85
CA GLN A 166 4.95 5.88 27.17
C GLN A 166 5.65 7.23 27.00
N ASN A 167 5.30 7.99 25.96
CA ASN A 167 5.97 9.24 25.60
C ASN A 167 5.30 10.49 26.21
N GLY A 168 4.26 10.34 27.04
CA GLY A 168 3.48 11.45 27.57
C GLY A 168 2.84 12.32 26.48
N ARG A 169 2.47 11.74 25.33
CA ARG A 169 1.89 12.45 24.19
C ARG A 169 0.37 12.27 24.14
N GLN A 170 -0.32 13.32 23.75
CA GLN A 170 -1.75 13.31 23.50
C GLN A 170 -2.06 12.56 22.21
N MET A 171 -3.05 11.68 22.25
CA MET A 171 -3.61 11.00 21.08
C MET A 171 -4.81 11.79 20.55
N PHE A 172 -4.87 12.00 19.24
CA PHE A 172 -6.02 12.58 18.56
C PHE A 172 -6.79 11.50 17.81
N THR A 173 -8.09 11.38 18.08
CA THR A 173 -9.04 10.70 17.18
C THR A 173 -9.52 11.75 16.20
N VAL A 174 -9.15 11.60 14.93
CA VAL A 174 -9.43 12.56 13.87
C VAL A 174 -10.52 12.03 12.94
N PRO A 175 -11.69 12.68 12.85
CA PRO A 175 -12.77 12.26 11.97
C PRO A 175 -12.46 12.60 10.50
N ALA A 176 -13.02 11.83 9.58
CA ALA A 176 -13.18 12.23 8.20
C ALA A 176 -14.20 13.39 8.08
N LEU A 177 -13.99 14.28 7.11
CA LEU A 177 -14.94 15.35 6.77
C LEU A 177 -15.54 15.08 5.40
N ASP A 178 -16.64 14.34 5.38
CA ASP A 178 -17.34 14.01 4.15
C ASP A 178 -18.20 15.19 3.67
N THR A 179 -18.10 15.50 2.37
CA THR A 179 -18.89 16.56 1.72
C THR A 179 -19.37 16.13 0.33
N ILE A 180 -20.49 16.69 -0.11
CA ILE A 180 -20.99 16.60 -1.49
C ILE A 180 -21.02 18.03 -2.03
N GLY A 181 -20.26 18.30 -3.10
CA GLY A 181 -20.16 19.65 -3.67
C GLY A 181 -19.64 20.73 -2.70
N GLY A 182 -18.85 20.33 -1.69
CA GLY A 182 -18.38 21.22 -0.62
C GLY A 182 -19.39 21.46 0.51
N GLN A 183 -20.62 20.94 0.41
CA GLN A 183 -21.60 20.97 1.50
C GLN A 183 -21.45 19.73 2.39
N GLY A 184 -21.55 19.92 3.71
CA GLY A 184 -21.53 18.81 4.67
C GLY A 184 -22.78 17.93 4.54
N LEU A 185 -22.60 16.62 4.67
CA LEU A 185 -23.68 15.64 4.46
C LEU A 185 -24.89 15.86 5.37
N THR A 186 -26.09 15.79 4.79
CA THR A 186 -27.37 15.67 5.51
C THR A 186 -27.45 14.34 6.27
N LEU A 187 -28.37 14.22 7.24
CA LEU A 187 -28.55 12.99 8.01
C LEU A 187 -28.84 11.77 7.11
N ARG A 188 -29.61 11.95 6.02
CA ARG A 188 -29.91 10.90 5.05
C ARG A 188 -28.68 10.46 4.27
N GLU A 189 -27.81 11.40 3.89
CA GLU A 189 -26.56 11.11 3.18
C GLU A 189 -25.52 10.47 4.10
N ARG A 190 -25.39 10.94 5.34
CA ARG A 190 -24.55 10.28 6.37
C ARG A 190 -24.97 8.84 6.58
N PHE A 191 -26.29 8.59 6.69
CA PHE A 191 -26.82 7.24 6.79
C PHE A 191 -26.51 6.41 5.53
N ALA A 192 -26.65 6.98 4.33
CA ALA A 192 -26.31 6.30 3.07
C ALA A 192 -24.81 5.99 2.93
N VAL A 193 -23.92 6.85 3.44
CA VAL A 193 -22.46 6.60 3.50
C VAL A 193 -22.16 5.49 4.51
N ALA A 194 -22.67 5.59 5.74
CA ALA A 194 -22.45 4.59 6.78
C ALA A 194 -23.07 3.21 6.45
N THR A 195 -24.16 3.17 5.67
CA THR A 195 -24.83 1.92 5.25
C THR A 195 -24.40 1.42 3.88
N LYS A 196 -23.49 2.10 3.17
CA LYS A 196 -22.80 1.55 2.00
C LYS A 196 -21.88 0.40 2.46
N THR A 197 -22.46 -0.78 2.65
CA THR A 197 -21.69 -2.03 2.70
C THR A 197 -20.79 -2.08 1.47
N SER A 198 -19.49 -2.28 1.69
CA SER A 198 -18.45 -2.27 0.66
C SER A 198 -18.66 -3.38 -0.38
N ASN A 199 -19.56 -3.16 -1.35
CA ASN A 199 -19.78 -4.05 -2.48
C ASN A 199 -18.54 -3.99 -3.36
N ARG A 200 -17.67 -5.00 -3.17
CA ARG A 200 -16.27 -5.07 -3.66
C ARG A 200 -16.08 -5.01 -5.18
N ALA A 201 -17.14 -4.81 -5.96
CA ALA A 201 -17.11 -4.71 -7.42
C ALA A 201 -16.75 -3.31 -7.92
N GLU A 202 -17.14 -2.23 -7.22
CA GLU A 202 -17.01 -0.84 -7.71
C GLU A 202 -16.10 0.01 -6.83
N LYS A 203 -14.84 -0.45 -6.67
CA LYS A 203 -13.76 0.31 -6.02
C LYS A 203 -13.21 1.44 -6.92
N ALA A 204 -14.06 2.35 -7.37
CA ALA A 204 -13.65 3.49 -8.19
C ALA A 204 -13.39 4.77 -7.36
N GLU A 205 -14.08 4.96 -6.23
CA GLU A 205 -14.19 6.30 -5.61
C GLU A 205 -13.86 6.41 -4.11
N GLU A 206 -13.56 5.32 -3.39
CA GLU A 206 -12.95 5.42 -2.04
C GLU A 206 -11.46 5.84 -2.16
N HIS A 207 -11.23 7.16 -2.29
CA HIS A 207 -9.89 7.72 -2.46
C HIS A 207 -9.06 7.56 -1.18
N GLY A 208 -8.02 6.72 -1.23
CA GLY A 208 -7.01 6.59 -0.16
C GLY A 208 -7.27 5.52 0.90
N GLY A 209 -8.44 4.87 0.93
CA GLY A 209 -8.68 3.64 1.73
C GLY A 209 -8.49 3.76 3.26
N LEU A 210 -8.61 4.98 3.79
CA LEU A 210 -8.58 5.26 5.24
C LEU A 210 -9.95 4.95 5.89
N PRO A 211 -9.99 4.68 7.20
CA PRO A 211 -11.23 4.61 7.97
C PRO A 211 -11.79 6.01 8.29
N ASP A 212 -13.10 6.06 8.60
CA ASP A 212 -13.88 7.26 8.97
C ASP A 212 -13.33 8.04 10.16
N ALA A 213 -12.48 7.42 10.98
CA ALA A 213 -11.67 8.09 11.98
C ALA A 213 -10.26 7.48 12.05
N VAL A 214 -9.24 8.33 12.06
CA VAL A 214 -7.82 7.94 12.16
C VAL A 214 -7.20 8.40 13.48
N LEU A 215 -6.32 7.58 14.05
CA LEU A 215 -5.55 7.93 15.24
C LEU A 215 -4.25 8.62 14.84
N LEU A 216 -3.97 9.79 15.42
CA LEU A 216 -2.77 10.59 15.16
C LEU A 216 -2.15 11.09 16.46
N SER A 217 -0.82 11.06 16.54
CA SER A 217 -0.04 11.67 17.62
C SER A 217 1.40 11.91 17.16
N ILE A 218 2.09 12.83 17.83
CA ILE A 218 3.50 13.15 17.57
C ILE A 218 4.38 11.95 17.93
N GLY A 219 5.26 11.56 17.01
CA GLY A 219 6.10 10.36 17.08
C GLY A 219 5.46 9.10 16.46
N MET A 220 4.20 9.14 16.02
CA MET A 220 3.59 7.98 15.35
C MET A 220 4.20 7.75 13.96
N LYS A 221 4.53 6.48 13.67
CA LYS A 221 4.94 6.05 12.33
C LYS A 221 3.71 5.93 11.43
N VAL A 222 3.79 6.51 10.24
CA VAL A 222 2.69 6.57 9.26
C VAL A 222 3.14 6.04 7.90
N VAL A 223 2.16 5.65 7.09
CA VAL A 223 2.36 5.24 5.69
C VAL A 223 1.39 6.03 4.84
N ILE A 224 1.89 6.63 3.76
CA ILE A 224 1.10 7.37 2.78
C ILE A 224 0.22 6.40 1.99
N THR A 225 -1.08 6.68 1.89
CA THR A 225 -2.08 5.77 1.26
C THR A 225 -2.64 6.25 -0.08
N PHE A 226 -2.23 7.43 -0.54
CA PHE A 226 -2.53 7.98 -1.86
C PHE A 226 -1.32 8.71 -2.42
N ASN A 227 -1.20 8.84 -3.74
CA ASN A 227 -0.08 9.59 -4.34
C ASN A 227 -0.33 11.09 -4.14
N VAL A 228 0.53 11.76 -3.39
CA VAL A 228 0.51 13.22 -3.17
C VAL A 228 1.36 13.88 -4.25
N GLU A 229 2.64 13.52 -4.26
CA GLU A 229 3.64 13.99 -5.21
C GLU A 229 4.66 12.87 -5.45
N THR A 230 4.63 12.27 -6.64
CA THR A 230 5.47 11.10 -6.96
C THR A 230 6.90 11.49 -7.22
N ASP A 231 7.15 12.72 -7.68
CA ASP A 231 8.49 13.18 -8.05
C ASP A 231 9.33 13.57 -6.81
N LEU A 232 8.70 13.62 -5.63
CA LEU A 232 9.31 13.86 -4.31
C LEU A 232 9.18 12.65 -3.37
N ASP A 233 8.95 11.44 -3.90
CA ASP A 233 8.72 10.19 -3.16
C ASP A 233 7.56 10.22 -2.13
N VAL A 234 6.63 11.17 -2.26
CA VAL A 234 5.40 11.25 -1.43
C VAL A 234 4.27 10.45 -2.09
N ALA A 235 4.52 9.15 -2.27
CA ALA A 235 3.68 8.19 -2.98
C ALA A 235 3.10 7.10 -2.06
N ILE A 236 2.16 6.31 -2.57
CA ILE A 236 1.57 5.16 -1.86
C ILE A 236 2.67 4.22 -1.35
N GLY A 237 2.66 3.93 -0.06
CA GLY A 237 3.63 3.06 0.60
C GLY A 237 4.85 3.78 1.20
N ALA A 238 5.07 5.06 0.85
CA ALA A 238 6.09 5.88 1.47
C ALA A 238 5.84 6.01 2.98
N ARG A 239 6.92 5.95 3.78
CA ARG A 239 6.85 5.88 5.24
C ARG A 239 7.33 7.18 5.87
N GLY A 240 6.78 7.52 7.02
CA GLY A 240 7.20 8.72 7.76
C GLY A 240 6.88 8.65 9.25
N GLU A 241 7.16 9.75 9.93
CA GLU A 241 6.85 9.97 11.33
C GLU A 241 6.17 11.33 11.51
N VAL A 242 5.05 11.37 12.25
CA VAL A 242 4.36 12.62 12.58
C VAL A 242 5.21 13.45 13.52
N VAL A 243 5.65 14.63 13.07
CA VAL A 243 6.44 15.58 13.89
C VAL A 243 5.55 16.63 14.55
N LYS A 244 4.48 17.05 13.87
CA LYS A 244 3.56 18.07 14.37
C LYS A 244 2.14 17.82 13.85
N VAL A 245 1.15 18.02 14.70
CA VAL A 245 -0.26 18.16 14.31
C VAL A 245 -0.63 19.62 14.56
N VAL A 246 -1.18 20.30 13.55
CA VAL A 246 -1.69 21.67 13.67
C VAL A 246 -3.18 21.64 13.45
N LEU A 247 -3.93 22.02 14.48
CA LEU A 247 -5.38 21.95 14.50
C LEU A 247 -6.01 23.05 13.64
N HIS A 248 -7.29 22.86 13.30
CA HIS A 248 -8.10 23.88 12.65
C HIS A 248 -8.35 25.06 13.60
N GLU A 249 -8.50 26.28 13.08
CA GLU A 249 -8.73 27.48 13.91
C GLU A 249 -10.09 27.38 14.66
N ASP A 250 -11.11 26.87 13.97
CA ASP A 250 -12.44 26.55 14.56
C ASP A 250 -12.48 25.29 15.45
N GLU A 251 -11.35 24.63 15.74
CA GLU A 251 -11.35 23.44 16.62
C GLU A 251 -11.52 23.89 18.08
N PRO A 252 -12.56 23.42 18.80
CA PRO A 252 -12.85 23.90 20.15
C PRO A 252 -11.73 23.58 21.14
N PHE A 253 -11.50 24.50 22.09
CA PHE A 253 -10.53 24.29 23.15
C PHE A 253 -10.88 23.06 24.01
N PHE A 254 -9.93 22.13 24.11
CA PHE A 254 -10.03 20.96 24.98
C PHE A 254 -9.02 21.05 26.12
N SER A 255 -9.38 20.48 27.27
CA SER A 255 -8.55 20.52 28.47
C SER A 255 -7.21 19.78 28.25
N PRO A 256 -6.04 20.43 28.49
CA PRO A 256 -4.73 19.83 28.32
C PRO A 256 -4.45 18.45 28.98
N PRO A 257 -5.02 18.08 30.16
CA PRO A 257 -4.73 16.78 30.77
C PRO A 257 -5.40 15.58 30.08
N LYS A 258 -6.24 15.77 29.06
CA LYS A 258 -6.84 14.66 28.31
C LYS A 258 -5.76 13.94 27.48
N SER A 259 -5.46 12.69 27.83
CA SER A 259 -4.52 11.83 27.08
C SER A 259 -5.04 11.42 25.70
N VAL A 260 -6.36 11.38 25.53
CA VAL A 260 -7.05 11.15 24.25
C VAL A 260 -8.04 12.29 24.02
N VAL A 261 -8.00 12.89 22.83
CA VAL A 261 -8.88 13.97 22.39
C VAL A 261 -9.55 13.55 21.10
N GLU A 262 -10.87 13.60 21.08
CA GLU A 262 -11.66 13.47 19.85
C GLU A 262 -11.79 14.85 19.23
N LEU A 263 -11.24 15.03 18.02
CA LEU A 263 -11.40 16.29 17.28
C LEU A 263 -12.78 16.35 16.64
N GLN A 264 -13.32 17.55 16.49
CA GLN A 264 -14.54 17.79 15.74
C GLN A 264 -14.27 17.95 14.24
N ARG A 265 -13.05 18.33 13.86
CA ARG A 265 -12.61 18.53 12.47
C ARG A 265 -11.25 17.86 12.20
N PRO A 266 -10.92 17.62 10.91
CA PRO A 266 -9.54 17.34 10.52
C PRO A 266 -8.59 18.48 10.96
N PRO A 267 -7.34 18.17 11.37
CA PRO A 267 -6.29 19.17 11.55
C PRO A 267 -6.10 20.02 10.29
N ALA A 268 -5.76 21.30 10.45
CA ALA A 268 -5.40 22.18 9.33
C ALA A 268 -4.24 21.60 8.50
N TYR A 269 -3.24 21.01 9.16
CA TYR A 269 -2.22 20.18 8.51
C TYR A 269 -1.47 19.29 9.52
N VAL A 270 -0.82 18.24 8.99
CA VAL A 270 0.05 17.34 9.74
C VAL A 270 1.43 17.35 9.10
N ILE A 271 2.47 17.66 9.87
CA ILE A 271 3.85 17.63 9.39
C ILE A 271 4.41 16.23 9.60
N VAL A 272 4.78 15.57 8.51
CA VAL A 272 5.38 14.23 8.51
C VAL A 272 6.83 14.33 8.06
N LYS A 273 7.76 13.81 8.87
CA LYS A 273 9.14 13.58 8.46
C LYS A 273 9.21 12.27 7.70
N MET A 274 9.41 12.35 6.39
CA MET A 274 9.55 11.17 5.53
C MET A 274 10.82 10.38 5.89
N MET A 275 10.72 9.06 5.83
CA MET A 275 11.88 8.18 5.89
C MET A 275 12.48 8.13 4.49
N SER A 276 13.66 8.71 4.30
CA SER A 276 14.42 8.52 3.06
C SER A 276 14.70 7.03 2.88
N THR A 277 14.18 6.49 1.78
CA THR A 277 14.81 5.37 1.09
C THR A 277 16.14 5.86 0.55
N LYS A 278 17.22 5.16 0.92
CA LYS A 278 18.53 5.29 0.31
C LYS A 278 18.61 4.38 -0.92
#